data_AF-A0A392W0H2-F1
#
_entry.id   AF-A0A392W0H2-F1
#
_cell.length_a   1.000
_cell.length_b   1.000
_cell.length_c   1.000
_cell.angle_alpha   90.00
_cell.angle_beta   90.00
_cell.angle_gamma   90.00
#
_symmetry.space_group_name_H-M   'P 1'
#
loop_
_entity.id
_entity.type
_entity.pdbx_description
1 polymer ?
#
loop_
_entity_poly.entity_id
_entity_poly.type
_entity_poly.pdbx_seq_one_letter_code
_entity_poly.pdbx_strand_id
1 'polypeptide(L)' 'MSEVVRKEVNKRMAAGMIYPISDSPWVSPVPVVPKKGGITVMKNEKNELIPTRNVTGWR' A
#
# COMPACT_ATOMS: atom_id res chain seq x y z
N MET A 1 6.65 5.91 3.53
CA MET A 1 6.15 4.92 2.55
C MET A 1 5.95 3.60 3.28
N SER A 2 4.73 3.07 3.33
CA SER A 2 4.47 1.81 4.05
C SER A 2 5.17 0.63 3.37
N GLU A 3 5.52 -0.42 4.14
CA GLU A 3 6.20 -1.61 3.62
C GLU A 3 5.43 -2.25 2.45
N VAL A 4 4.09 -2.22 2.51
CA VAL A 4 3.19 -2.78 1.50
C VAL A 4 3.30 -1.99 0.20
N VAL A 5 3.27 -0.65 0.26
CA VAL A 5 3.43 0.21 -0.92
C VAL A 5 4.79 0.02 -1.55
N ARG A 6 5.86 -0.04 -0.75
CA ARG A 6 7.21 -0.25 -1.27
C ARG A 6 7.34 -1.57 -2.02
N LYS A 7 6.74 -2.66 -1.50
CA LYS A 7 6.73 -3.96 -2.17
C LYS A 7 5.97 -3.92 -3.50
N GLU A 8 4.80 -3.28 -3.54
CA GLU A 8 4.02 -3.17 -4.78
C GLU A 8 4.70 -2.28 -5.83
N VAL A 9 5.29 -1.15 -5.42
CA VAL A 9 6.05 -0.25 -6.31
C VAL A 9 7.25 -1.00 -6.90
N ASN A 10 8.02 -1.71 -6.08
CA ASN A 10 9.17 -2.50 -6.58
C ASN A 10 8.74 -3.60 -7.55
N LYS A 11 7.61 -4.27 -7.28
CA LYS A 11 7.07 -5.30 -8.19
C LYS A 11 6.69 -4.70 -9.56
N ARG A 12 6.07 -3.52 -9.57
CA ARG A 12 5.72 -2.80 -10.81
C ARG A 12 6.96 -2.31 -11.55
N MET A 13 7.98 -1.85 -10.83
CA MET A 13 9.26 -1.44 -11.40
C MET A 13 9.99 -2.62 -12.05
N ALA A 14 10.03 -3.78 -11.38
CA ALA A 14 10.60 -5.02 -11.93
C ALA A 14 9.83 -5.53 -13.18
N ALA A 15 8.52 -5.29 -13.24
CA ALA A 15 7.70 -5.58 -14.41
C ALA A 15 7.84 -4.55 -15.55
N GLY A 16 8.64 -3.49 -15.38
CA GLY A 16 8.80 -2.42 -16.36
C GLY A 16 7.58 -1.52 -16.53
N MET A 17 6.60 -1.59 -15.61
CA MET A 17 5.37 -0.79 -15.70
C MET A 17 5.57 0.67 -15.25
N ILE A 18 6.56 0.92 -14.39
CA ILE A 18 6.88 2.25 -13.86
C ILE A 18 8.39 2.48 -13.91
N TYR A 19 8.80 3.73 -14.09
CA TYR A 19 10.19 4.18 -14.05
C TYR A 19 10.36 5.29 -13.02
N PRO A 20 11.53 5.39 -12.35
CA PRO A 20 11.80 6.49 -11.44
C PRO A 20 11.92 7.79 -12.22
N ILE A 21 11.31 8.86 -11.71
CA ILE A 21 11.50 10.22 -12.20
C ILE A 21 12.21 10.98 -11.08
N SER A 22 13.44 11.42 -11.34
CA SER A 22 14.33 12.01 -10.33
C SER A 22 13.81 13.35 -9.81
N ASP A 23 13.36 14.24 -10.71
CA ASP A 23 13.21 15.68 -10.41
C ASP A 23 11.86 16.27 -10.86
N SER A 24 10.77 15.49 -10.82
CA SER A 24 9.44 16.00 -11.17
C SER A 24 8.88 16.88 -10.05
N PRO A 25 8.50 18.15 -10.31
CA PRO A 25 7.77 18.97 -9.34
C PRO A 25 6.34 18.45 -9.10
N TRP A 26 5.85 17.59 -9.99
CA TRP A 26 4.55 16.95 -9.89
C TRP A 26 4.67 15.65 -9.08
N VAL A 27 4.15 15.68 -7.85
CA VAL A 27 4.03 14.50 -7.00
C VAL A 27 2.57 14.04 -7.02
N SER A 28 2.33 12.80 -7.45
CA SER A 28 1.03 12.17 -7.28
C SER A 28 0.98 11.46 -5.92
N PRO A 29 -0.01 11.76 -5.06
CA PRO A 29 -0.22 10.98 -3.85
C PRO A 29 -0.65 9.55 -4.25
N VAL A 30 -0.06 8.54 -3.61
CA VAL A 30 -0.41 7.12 -3.83
C VAL A 30 -1.36 6.67 -2.72
N PRO A 31 -2.69 6.63 -2.95
CA PRO A 31 -3.63 6.16 -1.95
C PRO A 31 -3.52 4.64 -1.79
N VAL A 32 -3.48 4.18 -0.55
CA VAL A 32 -3.57 2.75 -0.21
C VAL A 32 -5.01 2.46 0.17
N VAL A 33 -5.73 1.76 -0.71
CA VAL A 33 -7.09 1.33 -0.43
C VAL A 33 -7.07 -0.15 -0.05
N PRO A 34 -7.49 -0.52 1.17
CA PRO A 34 -7.66 -1.92 1.51
C PRO A 34 -8.74 -2.53 0.61
N LYS A 35 -8.47 -3.74 0.08
CA LYS A 35 -9.45 -4.42 -0.80
C LYS A 35 -10.74 -4.68 -0.03
N LYS A 36 -11.88 -4.32 -0.63
CA LYS A 36 -13.21 -4.58 -0.07
C LYS A 36 -13.39 -6.09 0.10
N GLY A 37 -13.45 -6.56 1.35
CA GLY A 37 -13.59 -7.97 1.69
C GLY A 37 -12.29 -8.74 2.03
N GLY A 38 -11.13 -8.09 1.98
CA GLY A 38 -9.87 -8.69 2.42
C GLY A 38 -9.65 -8.55 3.92
N ILE A 39 -9.22 -9.62 4.60
CA ILE A 39 -8.64 -9.53 5.94
C ILE A 39 -7.24 -8.94 5.79
N THR A 40 -7.01 -7.74 6.32
CA THR A 40 -5.69 -7.12 6.35
C THR A 40 -4.99 -7.48 7.64
N VAL A 41 -3.81 -8.09 7.54
CA VAL A 41 -2.97 -8.35 8.71
C VAL A 41 -2.24 -7.06 9.06
N MET A 42 -2.62 -6.43 10.18
CA MET A 42 -1.95 -5.23 10.69
C MET A 42 -1.01 -5.62 11.83
N LYS A 43 0.18 -5.02 11.85
CA LYS A 43 1.11 -5.12 12.98
C LYS A 43 0.65 -4.15 14.07
N ASN A 44 0.43 -4.64 15.28
CA ASN A 44 0.23 -3.80 16.47
C ASN A 44 1.56 -3.12 16.89
N GLU A 45 1.53 -2.22 17.86
CA GLU A 45 2.72 -1.61 18.49
C GLU A 45 3.72 -2.66 19.02
N LYS A 46 3.22 -3.86 19.35
CA LYS A 46 4.02 -5.02 19.77
C LYS A 46 4.52 -5.91 18.62
N ASN A 47 4.38 -5.47 17.37
CA ASN A 47 4.68 -6.25 16.15
C ASN A 47 3.88 -7.55 15.96
N GLU A 48 2.85 -7.79 16.77
CA GLU A 48 1.93 -8.92 16.61
C GLU A 48 1.06 -8.74 15.37
N LEU A 49 0.93 -9.79 14.58
CA LEU A 49 0.17 -9.82 13.34
C LEU A 49 -1.31 -10.10 13.64
N ILE A 50 -2.11 -9.04 13.74
CA ILE A 50 -3.55 -9.14 14.01
C ILE A 50 -4.31 -9.11 12.68
N PRO A 51 -5.11 -10.14 12.35
CA PRO A 51 -5.99 -10.12 11.20
C PRO A 51 -7.16 -9.15 11.46
N THR A 52 -7.06 -7.93 10.93
CA THR A 52 -8.07 -6.88 11.10
C THR A 52 -8.93 -6.79 9.84
N ARG A 53 -10.24 -6.99 10.01
CA ARG A 53 -11.23 -6.79 8.96
C ARG A 53 -11.70 -5.34 8.97
N ASN A 54 -11.19 -4.52 8.04
CA ASN A 54 -11.66 -3.15 7.86
C ASN A 54 -12.95 -3.15 7.03
N VAL A 55 -14.09 -2.85 7.66
CA VAL A 55 -15.36 -2.65 6.96
C VAL A 55 -15.38 -1.25 6.38
N THR A 56 -14.96 -1.09 5.13
CA THR A 56 -15.20 0.16 4.37
C THR A 56 -16.65 0.14 3.86
N GLY A 57 -17.59 0.34 4.79
CA GLY A 57 -18.96 0.71 4.48
C GLY A 57 -19.01 2.22 4.32
N TRP A 58 -19.23 2.70 3.11
CA TRP A 58 -19.69 4.07 2.91
C TRP A 58 -21.20 4.05 3.15
N ARG A 59 -21.66 4.75 4.18
CA ARG A 59 -23.03 5.29 4.23
C ARG A 59 -22.99 6.68 3.63
#